data_AF-A0A4Q4YFG1-F1
#
_entry.id   AF-A0A4Q4YFG1-F1
#
_cell.length_a   1.000
_cell.length_b   1.000
_cell.length_c   1.000
_cell.angle_alpha   90.00
_cell.angle_beta   90.00
_cell.angle_gamma   90.00
#
_symmetry.space_group_name_H-M   'P 1'
#
loop_
_entity.id
_entity.type
_entity.pdbx_description
1 polymer ?
#
loop_
_entity_poly.entity_id
_entity_poly.type
_entity_poly.pdbx_seq_one_letter_code
_entity_poly.pdbx_strand_id
1 'polypeptide(L)'
;MPRKRKNHSRNVESEDRAAELERRWQLAREMEERFEEHPLPEYTEAERIEDSKLALSNHIGIDEHSGPPNTVLFFVELAPSSSQRGSGCRFVTCDKKIDEGNYRIAVYPGMYSMYGSADFYHVGCFEKLVDFSKVEYFNHLQPVTRRTVALRGLKGSSICDGNYMLDGGAERLVLEWMASMERLIAQRDGVHDEPLDPAFSDLLYRAGSSSYRPKEVKGMTHSEYRLLSGPLAPIESDGPEDDEEWDLFKEFMSMDFRGVEDLKEPHSLSRTLSAWRTAKILASYDEDRLTEKGKETKKNLGEKAIRAIRRLSSIPMPDFQAAFLRSLGTKA
;
A
#
# COMPACT_ATOMS: atom_id res chain seq x y z
N MET A 1 28.14 14.71 -74.08
CA MET A 1 28.35 13.25 -73.93
C MET A 1 28.23 12.87 -72.45
N PRO A 2 27.06 12.41 -71.96
CA PRO A 2 26.88 12.03 -70.56
C PRO A 2 27.27 10.56 -70.32
N ARG A 3 28.17 10.32 -69.36
CA ARG A 3 28.61 8.98 -68.94
C ARG A 3 27.54 8.33 -68.05
N LYS A 4 26.93 7.25 -68.54
CA LYS A 4 26.07 6.33 -67.75
C LYS A 4 26.93 5.62 -66.69
N ARG A 5 26.75 5.98 -65.41
CA ARG A 5 27.20 5.16 -64.27
C ARG A 5 26.24 3.98 -64.11
N LYS A 6 26.77 2.76 -64.24
CA LYS A 6 26.03 1.51 -63.98
C LYS A 6 25.89 1.34 -62.45
N ASN A 7 24.66 1.35 -61.95
CA ASN A 7 24.30 0.93 -60.60
C ASN A 7 24.47 -0.60 -60.51
N HIS A 8 25.55 -1.05 -59.88
CA HIS A 8 25.79 -2.48 -59.62
C HIS A 8 25.88 -2.82 -58.12
N SER A 9 25.75 -1.83 -57.23
CA SER A 9 25.91 -2.03 -55.77
C SER A 9 24.63 -2.40 -55.03
N ARG A 10 23.48 -2.48 -55.70
CA ARG A 10 22.17 -2.64 -55.04
C ARG A 10 21.68 -4.08 -54.89
N ASN A 11 22.31 -5.05 -55.58
CA ASN A 11 21.91 -6.47 -55.52
C ASN A 11 22.63 -7.26 -54.42
N VAL A 12 23.88 -6.91 -54.08
CA VAL A 12 24.67 -7.68 -53.09
C VAL A 12 24.11 -7.51 -51.67
N GLU A 13 23.65 -6.29 -51.31
CA GLU A 13 23.02 -6.04 -50.00
C GLU A 13 21.67 -6.75 -49.81
N SER A 14 20.97 -7.16 -50.89
CA SER A 14 19.70 -7.88 -50.75
C SER A 14 19.89 -9.38 -50.52
N GLU A 15 20.94 -9.96 -51.08
CA GLU A 15 21.29 -11.37 -50.89
C GLU A 15 21.83 -11.62 -49.46
N ASP A 16 22.66 -10.72 -48.93
CA ASP A 16 23.17 -10.82 -47.55
C ASP A 16 22.05 -10.73 -46.50
N ARG A 17 21.04 -9.89 -46.75
CA ARG A 17 19.86 -9.77 -45.87
C ARG A 17 18.97 -11.00 -45.92
N ALA A 18 18.80 -11.60 -47.10
CA ALA A 18 18.04 -12.84 -47.25
C ALA A 18 18.74 -13.99 -46.51
N ALA A 19 20.07 -14.10 -46.63
CA ALA A 19 20.86 -15.09 -45.90
C ALA A 19 20.84 -14.88 -44.38
N GLU A 20 20.83 -13.63 -43.89
CA GLU A 20 20.70 -13.35 -42.46
C GLU A 20 19.30 -13.71 -41.92
N LEU A 21 18.25 -13.42 -42.68
CA LEU A 21 16.88 -13.78 -42.31
C LEU A 21 16.72 -15.30 -42.23
N GLU A 22 17.24 -16.03 -43.22
CA GLU A 22 17.21 -17.51 -43.25
C GLU A 22 17.93 -18.11 -42.05
N ARG A 23 19.12 -17.58 -41.69
CA ARG A 23 19.85 -18.00 -40.47
C ARG A 23 19.04 -17.76 -39.20
N ARG A 24 18.35 -16.62 -39.09
CA ARG A 24 17.48 -16.34 -37.93
C ARG A 24 16.28 -17.29 -37.87
N TRP A 25 15.66 -17.59 -39.01
CA TRP A 25 14.57 -18.56 -39.09
C TRP A 25 15.03 -19.96 -38.72
N GLN A 26 16.21 -20.37 -39.16
CA GLN A 26 16.78 -21.68 -38.83
C GLN A 26 17.12 -21.79 -37.35
N LEU A 27 17.73 -20.76 -36.76
CA LEU A 27 17.96 -20.69 -35.31
C LEU A 27 16.66 -20.69 -34.50
N ALA A 28 15.62 -19.99 -34.96
CA ALA A 28 14.32 -20.00 -34.29
C ALA A 28 13.68 -21.40 -34.31
N ARG A 29 13.76 -22.11 -35.44
CA ARG A 29 13.30 -23.50 -35.57
C ARG A 29 14.10 -24.46 -34.69
N GLU A 30 15.42 -24.36 -34.70
CA GLU A 30 16.29 -25.20 -33.87
C GLU A 30 16.05 -24.94 -32.38
N MET A 31 15.73 -23.70 -32.01
CA MET A 31 15.29 -23.38 -30.66
C MET A 31 13.93 -24.01 -30.36
N GLU A 32 12.94 -23.88 -31.25
CA GLU A 32 11.60 -24.43 -31.09
C GLU A 32 11.62 -25.97 -30.97
N GLU A 33 12.34 -26.67 -31.85
CA GLU A 33 12.56 -28.13 -31.77
C GLU A 33 13.22 -28.53 -30.45
N ARG A 34 14.22 -27.75 -29.98
CA ARG A 34 14.86 -28.00 -28.68
C ARG A 34 13.90 -27.77 -27.51
N PHE A 35 12.99 -26.81 -27.61
CA PHE A 35 11.94 -26.57 -26.62
C PHE A 35 10.87 -27.67 -26.63
N GLU A 36 10.58 -28.29 -27.77
CA GLU A 36 9.68 -29.45 -27.87
C GLU A 36 10.32 -30.73 -27.33
N GLU A 37 11.61 -30.98 -27.60
CA GLU A 37 12.34 -32.15 -27.09
C GLU A 37 12.63 -32.07 -25.58
N HIS A 38 12.82 -30.85 -25.08
CA HIS A 38 13.08 -30.56 -23.68
C HIS A 38 12.15 -29.44 -23.20
N PRO A 39 10.85 -29.75 -22.98
CA PRO A 39 9.95 -28.79 -22.39
C PRO A 39 10.57 -28.32 -21.08
N LEU A 40 10.70 -27.00 -20.91
CA LEU A 40 11.14 -26.46 -19.63
C LEU A 40 10.24 -27.04 -18.54
N PRO A 41 10.80 -27.42 -17.38
CA PRO A 41 9.98 -27.89 -16.27
C PRO A 41 8.86 -26.88 -16.03
N GLU A 42 7.62 -27.34 -16.04
CA GLU A 42 6.48 -26.48 -15.71
C GLU A 42 6.65 -26.04 -14.26
N TYR A 43 7.06 -24.79 -14.07
CA TYR A 43 7.11 -24.19 -12.75
C TYR A 43 5.70 -24.16 -12.18
N THR A 44 5.51 -24.86 -11.07
CA THR A 44 4.28 -24.82 -10.31
C THR A 44 4.01 -23.39 -9.81
N GLU A 45 2.74 -23.07 -9.52
CA GLU A 45 2.41 -21.80 -8.88
C GLU A 45 3.18 -21.60 -7.55
N ALA A 46 3.34 -22.67 -6.78
CA ALA A 46 4.08 -22.63 -5.52
C ALA A 46 5.55 -22.24 -5.73
N GLU A 47 6.24 -22.85 -6.70
CA GLU A 47 7.64 -22.51 -7.01
C GLU A 47 7.79 -21.05 -7.44
N ARG A 48 6.88 -20.54 -8.30
CA ARG A 48 6.92 -19.12 -8.72
C ARG A 48 6.70 -18.15 -7.55
N ILE A 49 5.86 -18.54 -6.59
CA ILE A 49 5.64 -17.74 -5.38
C ILE A 49 6.89 -17.76 -4.51
N GLU A 50 7.52 -18.92 -4.30
CA GLU A 50 8.76 -19.03 -3.52
C GLU A 50 9.93 -18.27 -4.17
N ASP A 51 10.08 -18.35 -5.50
CA ASP A 51 11.08 -17.55 -6.23
C ASP A 51 10.83 -16.04 -6.06
N SER A 52 9.56 -15.62 -6.02
CA SER A 52 9.20 -14.21 -5.79
C SER A 52 9.50 -13.76 -4.37
N LYS A 53 9.28 -14.62 -3.37
CA LYS A 53 9.65 -14.37 -1.97
C LYS A 53 11.16 -14.24 -1.82
N LEU A 54 11.92 -15.15 -2.44
CA LEU A 54 13.38 -15.11 -2.44
C LEU A 54 13.89 -13.83 -3.11
N ALA A 55 13.37 -13.48 -4.29
CA ALA A 55 13.75 -12.26 -4.99
C ALA A 55 13.47 -11.01 -4.14
N LEU A 56 12.30 -10.93 -3.50
CA LEU A 56 11.96 -9.81 -2.61
C LEU A 56 12.89 -9.76 -1.39
N SER A 57 13.20 -10.90 -0.78
CA SER A 57 14.11 -11.01 0.38
C SER A 57 15.51 -10.50 0.04
N ASN A 58 16.02 -10.87 -1.13
CA ASN A 58 17.30 -10.41 -1.65
C ASN A 58 17.26 -8.90 -1.94
N HIS A 59 16.14 -8.41 -2.48
CA HIS A 59 15.97 -6.99 -2.81
C HIS A 59 15.98 -6.09 -1.59
N ILE A 60 15.39 -6.51 -0.47
CA ILE A 60 15.41 -5.75 0.79
C ILE A 60 16.68 -5.97 1.63
N GLY A 61 17.50 -6.96 1.27
CA GLY A 61 18.77 -7.24 1.92
C GLY A 61 18.64 -8.01 3.24
N ILE A 62 17.68 -8.94 3.33
CA ILE A 62 17.57 -9.86 4.47
C ILE A 62 18.54 -11.05 4.33
N ASP A 63 18.89 -11.45 3.10
CA ASP A 63 19.82 -12.56 2.89
C ASP A 63 21.24 -12.19 3.35
N GLU A 64 21.92 -13.12 4.05
CA GLU A 64 23.26 -12.98 4.64
C GLU A 64 24.34 -12.57 3.61
N HIS A 65 24.05 -12.78 2.32
CA HIS A 65 24.96 -12.50 1.21
C HIS A 65 24.76 -11.11 0.58
N SER A 66 23.76 -10.36 1.04
CA SER A 66 23.49 -9.02 0.54
C SER A 66 24.42 -7.99 1.18
N GLY A 67 24.71 -6.91 0.45
CA GLY A 67 25.54 -5.80 0.93
C GLY A 67 24.87 -5.03 2.09
N PRO A 68 25.23 -3.75 2.34
CA PRO A 68 24.54 -2.97 3.36
C PRO A 68 23.03 -2.95 3.11
N PRO A 69 22.18 -2.95 4.17
CA PRO A 69 20.74 -3.09 4.05
C PRO A 69 20.17 -2.06 3.08
N ASN A 70 19.38 -2.54 2.12
CA ASN A 70 18.80 -1.70 1.09
C ASN A 70 17.69 -0.83 1.67
N THR A 71 17.60 0.43 1.24
CA THR A 71 16.61 1.42 1.71
C THR A 71 15.20 1.20 1.13
N VAL A 72 14.83 -0.04 0.85
CA VAL A 72 13.53 -0.39 0.26
C VAL A 72 12.45 -0.23 1.32
N LEU A 73 11.33 0.38 0.98
CA LEU A 73 10.17 0.51 1.85
C LEU A 73 8.91 0.00 1.15
N PHE A 74 7.97 -0.51 1.93
CA PHE A 74 6.67 -0.98 1.49
C PHE A 74 5.62 0.04 1.88
N PHE A 75 5.09 0.76 0.91
CA PHE A 75 4.16 1.85 1.18
C PHE A 75 2.71 1.41 1.04
N VAL A 76 1.91 1.54 2.10
CA VAL A 76 0.45 1.39 2.02
C VAL A 76 -0.14 2.72 1.53
N GLU A 77 -0.70 2.73 0.33
CA GLU A 77 -1.15 3.96 -0.34
C GLU A 77 -2.46 3.76 -1.11
N LEU A 78 -3.11 4.87 -1.46
CA LEU A 78 -4.21 4.87 -2.44
C LEU A 78 -3.65 4.80 -3.87
N ALA A 79 -4.33 4.06 -4.74
CA ALA A 79 -4.09 4.11 -6.17
C ALA A 79 -4.63 5.44 -6.73
N PRO A 80 -3.81 6.25 -7.43
CA PRO A 80 -4.17 7.60 -7.83
C PRO A 80 -5.19 7.64 -8.99
N SER A 81 -6.00 8.70 -9.02
CA SER A 81 -7.05 8.92 -10.02
C SER A 81 -6.58 9.13 -11.46
N SER A 82 -5.34 9.56 -11.64
CA SER A 82 -4.77 9.74 -12.98
C SER A 82 -4.49 8.43 -13.72
N SER A 83 -4.67 7.27 -13.06
CA SER A 83 -4.43 5.97 -13.65
C SER A 83 -5.65 5.45 -14.44
N GLN A 84 -5.98 6.09 -15.57
CA GLN A 84 -7.07 5.64 -16.46
C GLN A 84 -6.96 4.16 -16.89
N ARG A 85 -5.75 3.59 -16.81
CA ARG A 85 -5.49 2.18 -17.13
C ARG A 85 -5.28 1.30 -15.90
N GLY A 86 -5.34 1.82 -14.67
CA GLY A 86 -4.92 1.12 -13.45
C GLY A 86 -3.42 0.80 -13.43
N SER A 87 -2.92 0.31 -12.30
CA SER A 87 -1.56 -0.25 -12.19
C SER A 87 -1.62 -1.77 -12.21
N GLY A 88 -0.72 -2.45 -12.93
CA GLY A 88 -0.65 -3.91 -12.89
C GLY A 88 -0.15 -4.40 -11.53
N CYS A 89 -0.76 -5.44 -10.97
CA CYS A 89 -0.21 -6.14 -9.82
C CYS A 89 1.04 -6.93 -10.23
N ARG A 90 2.08 -6.89 -9.40
CA ARG A 90 3.36 -7.58 -9.64
C ARG A 90 3.42 -8.99 -9.04
N PHE A 91 2.35 -9.46 -8.42
CA PHE A 91 2.28 -10.82 -7.91
C PHE A 91 2.16 -11.82 -9.06
N VAL A 92 2.99 -12.87 -9.05
CA VAL A 92 3.19 -13.79 -10.19
C VAL A 92 1.93 -14.44 -10.75
N THR A 93 0.91 -14.67 -9.92
CA THR A 93 -0.36 -15.27 -10.36
C THR A 93 -1.54 -14.29 -10.37
N CYS A 94 -1.27 -12.99 -10.19
CA CYS A 94 -2.28 -11.95 -10.30
C CYS A 94 -2.18 -11.24 -11.66
N ASP A 95 -3.17 -11.45 -12.51
CA ASP A 95 -3.35 -10.76 -13.79
C ASP A 95 -4.20 -9.48 -13.67
N LYS A 96 -4.78 -9.25 -12.49
CA LYS A 96 -5.69 -8.15 -12.24
C LYS A 96 -4.95 -6.82 -12.12
N LYS A 97 -5.63 -5.76 -12.54
CA LYS A 97 -5.20 -4.40 -12.28
C LYS A 97 -5.64 -3.93 -10.89
N ILE A 98 -4.91 -2.94 -10.40
CA ILE A 98 -5.23 -2.18 -9.20
C ILE A 98 -5.94 -0.92 -9.68
N ASP A 99 -7.23 -0.87 -9.42
CA ASP A 99 -8.08 0.26 -9.80
C ASP A 99 -7.82 1.49 -8.94
N GLU A 100 -8.15 2.65 -9.48
CA GLU A 100 -8.19 3.92 -8.78
C GLU A 100 -8.94 3.82 -7.44
N GLY A 101 -8.43 4.51 -6.41
CA GLY A 101 -9.03 4.57 -5.08
C GLY A 101 -8.93 3.26 -4.29
N ASN A 102 -8.32 2.21 -4.84
CA ASN A 102 -8.00 1.00 -4.09
C ASN A 102 -6.74 1.20 -3.26
N TYR A 103 -6.71 0.61 -2.07
CA TYR A 103 -5.49 0.47 -1.29
C TYR A 103 -4.55 -0.52 -1.97
N ARG A 104 -3.25 -0.20 -1.98
CA ARG A 104 -2.20 -1.02 -2.57
C ARG A 104 -0.91 -0.94 -1.76
N ILE A 105 -0.02 -1.89 -2.00
CA ILE A 105 1.37 -1.80 -1.57
C ILE A 105 2.22 -1.31 -2.73
N ALA A 106 3.04 -0.30 -2.48
CA ALA A 106 4.09 0.15 -3.38
C ALA A 106 5.46 -0.16 -2.78
N VAL A 107 6.21 -1.07 -3.40
CA VAL A 107 7.61 -1.37 -3.03
C VAL A 107 8.51 -0.35 -3.71
N TYR A 108 9.24 0.45 -2.93
CA TYR A 108 10.06 1.55 -3.45
C TYR A 108 11.46 1.58 -2.81
N PRO A 109 12.54 1.62 -3.62
CA PRO A 109 12.55 1.42 -5.07
C PRO A 109 12.05 0.01 -5.46
N GLY A 110 11.44 -0.12 -6.64
CA GLY A 110 10.93 -1.40 -7.14
C GLY A 110 12.05 -2.35 -7.54
N MET A 111 11.77 -3.64 -7.46
CA MET A 111 12.69 -4.74 -7.79
C MET A 111 12.92 -4.87 -9.31
N TYR A 112 11.88 -4.61 -10.11
CA TYR A 112 11.93 -4.79 -11.56
C TYR A 112 12.19 -3.50 -12.33
N SER A 113 12.44 -2.39 -11.64
CA SER A 113 12.58 -1.09 -12.28
C SER A 113 14.02 -0.63 -12.37
N MET A 114 14.57 -0.61 -13.59
CA MET A 114 15.89 -0.01 -13.85
C MET A 114 15.95 1.49 -13.52
N TYR A 115 14.80 2.17 -13.45
CA TYR A 115 14.70 3.63 -13.21
C TYR A 115 14.21 3.98 -11.80
N GLY A 116 14.18 3.00 -10.88
CA GLY A 116 13.75 3.22 -9.49
C GLY A 116 12.26 3.53 -9.34
N SER A 117 11.41 3.16 -10.30
CA SER A 117 9.96 3.23 -10.12
C SER A 117 9.49 2.19 -9.10
N ALA A 118 8.38 2.45 -8.43
CA ALA A 118 7.80 1.48 -7.50
C ALA A 118 7.19 0.27 -8.24
N ASP A 119 7.20 -0.87 -7.57
CA ASP A 119 6.40 -2.05 -7.94
C ASP A 119 5.11 -2.07 -7.13
N PHE A 120 3.97 -2.35 -7.79
CA PHE A 120 2.65 -2.25 -7.19
C PHE A 120 2.01 -3.62 -6.99
N TYR A 121 1.36 -3.80 -5.84
CA TYR A 121 0.67 -5.03 -5.46
C TYR A 121 -0.68 -4.71 -4.84
N HIS A 122 -1.71 -5.54 -5.10
CA HIS A 122 -2.85 -5.57 -4.18
C HIS A 122 -2.34 -5.94 -2.79
N VAL A 123 -2.90 -5.36 -1.72
CA VAL A 123 -2.47 -5.62 -0.34
C VAL A 123 -2.45 -7.12 -0.05
N GLY A 124 -3.56 -7.81 -0.37
CA GLY A 124 -3.68 -9.27 -0.16
C GLY A 124 -2.75 -10.12 -1.01
N CYS A 125 -2.29 -9.62 -2.17
CA CYS A 125 -1.28 -10.32 -2.96
C CYS A 125 0.12 -10.16 -2.35
N PHE A 126 0.42 -8.97 -1.81
CA PHE A 126 1.71 -8.70 -1.18
C PHE A 126 1.90 -9.49 0.13
N GLU A 127 0.82 -9.63 0.92
CA GLU A 127 0.79 -10.48 2.11
C GLU A 127 1.09 -11.97 1.83
N LYS A 128 0.98 -12.43 0.58
CA LYS A 128 1.42 -13.80 0.21
C LYS A 128 2.94 -13.90 0.01
N LEU A 129 3.61 -12.77 -0.20
CA LEU A 129 5.05 -12.68 -0.42
C LEU A 129 5.82 -12.35 0.87
N VAL A 130 5.15 -11.77 1.86
CA VAL A 130 5.78 -11.22 3.06
C VAL A 130 5.11 -11.76 4.31
N ASP A 131 5.94 -12.15 5.28
CA ASP A 131 5.50 -12.49 6.62
C ASP A 131 5.71 -11.30 7.55
N PHE A 132 4.65 -10.52 7.78
CA PHE A 132 4.72 -9.34 8.67
C PHE A 132 4.86 -9.69 10.15
N SER A 133 4.83 -10.97 10.54
CA SER A 133 5.23 -11.36 11.90
C SER A 133 6.74 -11.25 12.12
N LYS A 134 7.53 -11.17 11.03
CA LYS A 134 8.98 -11.01 11.07
C LYS A 134 9.35 -9.53 11.04
N VAL A 135 10.13 -9.10 12.03
CA VAL A 135 10.49 -7.69 12.25
C VAL A 135 11.23 -7.10 11.04
N GLU A 136 12.00 -7.94 10.34
CA GLU A 136 12.78 -7.60 9.16
C GLU A 136 11.89 -7.19 7.98
N TYR A 137 10.65 -7.67 7.89
CA TYR A 137 9.70 -7.21 6.88
C TYR A 137 8.80 -6.10 7.42
N PHE A 138 8.39 -6.23 8.68
CA PHE A 138 7.49 -5.28 9.33
C PHE A 138 8.06 -3.86 9.36
N ASN A 139 9.35 -3.72 9.66
CA ASN A 139 10.03 -2.42 9.72
C ASN A 139 10.08 -1.67 8.38
N HIS A 140 9.89 -2.38 7.26
CA HIS A 140 9.86 -1.76 5.94
C HIS A 140 8.47 -1.20 5.60
N LEU A 141 7.42 -1.59 6.31
CA LEU A 141 6.06 -1.13 6.05
C LEU A 141 5.84 0.30 6.55
N GLN A 142 5.31 1.15 5.68
CA GLN A 142 5.04 2.56 5.97
C GLN A 142 3.68 2.96 5.37
N PRO A 143 2.71 3.47 6.15
CA PRO A 143 1.53 4.08 5.57
C PRO A 143 1.91 5.39 4.88
N VAL A 144 1.31 5.73 3.74
CA VAL A 144 1.50 7.05 3.12
C VAL A 144 0.52 8.04 3.72
N THR A 145 1.02 8.88 4.62
CA THR A 145 0.24 9.87 5.40
C THR A 145 0.84 11.25 5.21
N ARG A 146 0.19 12.28 5.77
CA ARG A 146 0.75 13.64 5.86
C ARG A 146 2.17 13.71 6.49
N ARG A 147 2.56 12.71 7.30
CA ARG A 147 3.85 12.66 8.01
C ARG A 147 4.93 11.88 7.28
N THR A 148 4.53 10.89 6.49
CA THR A 148 5.42 9.91 5.86
C THR A 148 5.51 10.07 4.35
N VAL A 149 4.65 10.91 3.75
CA VAL A 149 4.61 11.12 2.29
C VAL A 149 5.96 11.58 1.71
N ALA A 150 6.78 12.30 2.47
CA ALA A 150 8.12 12.71 2.04
C ALA A 150 9.06 11.51 1.81
N LEU A 151 8.91 10.42 2.57
CA LEU A 151 9.71 9.20 2.43
C LEU A 151 9.41 8.46 1.13
N ARG A 152 8.21 8.64 0.58
CA ARG A 152 7.73 7.94 -0.62
C ARG A 152 8.42 8.42 -1.91
N GLY A 153 9.12 9.56 -1.87
CA GLY A 153 9.78 10.12 -3.05
C GLY A 153 8.79 10.66 -4.10
N LEU A 154 7.58 11.05 -3.69
CA LEU A 154 6.58 11.62 -4.60
C LEU A 154 6.95 13.04 -5.02
N LYS A 155 6.55 13.43 -6.23
CA LYS A 155 6.64 14.82 -6.69
C LYS A 155 5.74 15.70 -5.83
N GLY A 156 6.17 16.94 -5.55
CA GLY A 156 5.38 17.88 -4.75
C GLY A 156 3.95 18.08 -5.25
N SER A 157 3.74 18.09 -6.58
CA SER A 157 2.39 18.16 -7.18
C SER A 157 1.49 16.98 -6.77
N SER A 158 2.05 15.78 -6.65
CA SER A 158 1.35 14.56 -6.21
C SER A 158 1.15 14.48 -4.69
N ILE A 159 1.82 15.36 -3.94
CA ILE A 159 1.56 15.54 -2.51
C ILE A 159 0.41 16.55 -2.35
N CYS A 160 0.38 17.59 -3.18
CA CYS A 160 -0.66 18.62 -3.17
C CYS A 160 -2.05 18.12 -3.55
N ASP A 161 -2.15 17.12 -4.42
CA ASP A 161 -3.42 16.53 -4.83
C ASP A 161 -3.91 15.42 -3.87
N GLY A 162 -3.04 14.95 -2.97
CA GLY A 162 -3.33 13.89 -2.00
C GLY A 162 -3.60 12.51 -2.61
N ASN A 163 -3.40 12.32 -3.91
CA ASN A 163 -3.89 11.15 -4.66
C ASN A 163 -3.29 9.80 -4.23
N TYR A 164 -2.18 9.83 -3.47
CA TYR A 164 -1.51 8.63 -2.95
C TYR A 164 -1.73 8.45 -1.44
N MET A 165 -2.13 9.51 -0.73
CA MET A 165 -2.23 9.46 0.72
C MET A 165 -3.44 8.65 1.16
N LEU A 166 -3.32 7.95 2.29
CA LEU A 166 -4.46 7.30 2.90
C LEU A 166 -5.50 8.34 3.34
N ASP A 167 -6.77 8.00 3.17
CA ASP A 167 -7.84 8.70 3.88
C ASP A 167 -7.75 8.46 5.39
N GLY A 168 -8.38 9.34 6.17
CA GLY A 168 -8.27 9.34 7.62
C GLY A 168 -8.56 8.00 8.28
N GLY A 169 -9.65 7.31 7.89
CA GLY A 169 -10.00 6.01 8.45
C GLY A 169 -8.98 4.94 8.11
N ALA A 170 -8.52 4.88 6.86
CA ALA A 170 -7.46 3.96 6.46
C ALA A 170 -6.14 4.26 7.20
N GLU A 171 -5.77 5.54 7.36
CA GLU A 171 -4.59 5.92 8.15
C GLU A 171 -4.70 5.40 9.59
N ARG A 172 -5.84 5.64 10.26
CA ARG A 172 -6.06 5.17 11.64
C ARG A 172 -5.98 3.64 11.73
N LEU A 173 -6.63 2.93 10.81
CA LEU A 173 -6.66 1.47 10.80
C LEU A 173 -5.29 0.85 10.53
N VAL A 174 -4.51 1.39 9.60
CA VAL A 174 -3.16 0.89 9.31
C VAL A 174 -2.24 1.13 10.51
N LEU A 175 -2.28 2.32 11.11
CA LEU A 175 -1.47 2.62 12.29
C LEU A 175 -1.84 1.73 13.49
N GLU A 176 -3.12 1.47 13.72
CA GLU A 176 -3.55 0.58 14.79
C GLU A 176 -3.19 -0.88 14.53
N TRP A 177 -3.31 -1.33 13.27
CA TRP A 177 -2.85 -2.65 12.86
C TRP A 177 -1.34 -2.80 13.09
N MET A 178 -0.54 -1.79 12.71
CA MET A 178 0.90 -1.80 12.93
C MET A 178 1.23 -1.84 14.43
N ALA A 179 0.64 -0.96 15.24
CA ALA A 179 0.88 -0.95 16.69
C ALA A 179 0.50 -2.28 17.35
N SER A 180 -0.60 -2.90 16.91
CA SER A 180 -1.02 -4.21 17.40
C SER A 180 -0.06 -5.33 17.00
N MET A 181 0.42 -5.34 15.75
CA MET A 181 1.43 -6.30 15.29
C MET A 181 2.76 -6.15 16.03
N GLU A 182 3.23 -4.91 16.20
CA GLU A 182 4.46 -4.60 16.95
C GLU A 182 4.38 -5.10 18.39
N ARG A 183 3.26 -4.85 19.08
CA ARG A 183 3.00 -5.37 20.43
C ARG A 183 3.06 -6.90 20.48
N LEU A 184 2.46 -7.59 19.52
CA LEU A 184 2.49 -9.05 19.47
C LEU A 184 3.89 -9.61 19.16
N ILE A 185 4.64 -8.95 18.28
CA ILE A 185 6.05 -9.28 17.99
C ILE A 185 6.90 -9.11 19.26
N ALA A 186 6.78 -7.96 19.94
CA ALA A 186 7.47 -7.70 21.20
C ALA A 186 7.12 -8.75 22.26
N GLN A 187 5.84 -9.11 22.40
CA GLN A 187 5.38 -10.15 23.31
C GLN A 187 6.01 -11.52 22.98
N ARG A 188 6.03 -11.91 21.69
CA ARG A 188 6.67 -13.16 21.24
C ARG A 188 8.16 -13.18 21.59
N ASP A 189 8.82 -12.03 21.44
CA ASP A 189 10.26 -11.88 21.62
C ASP A 189 10.65 -11.59 23.08
N GLY A 190 9.67 -11.53 24.01
CA GLY A 190 9.89 -11.27 25.43
C GLY A 190 10.32 -9.83 25.72
N VAL A 191 10.08 -8.91 24.81
CA VAL A 191 10.36 -7.48 24.94
C VAL A 191 9.18 -6.79 25.62
N HIS A 192 9.45 -6.04 26.68
CA HIS A 192 8.43 -5.24 27.35
C HIS A 192 8.13 -3.98 26.55
N ASP A 193 6.86 -3.81 26.20
CA ASP A 193 6.36 -2.60 25.56
C ASP A 193 6.21 -1.47 26.58
N GLU A 194 6.69 -0.27 26.24
CA GLU A 194 6.51 0.89 27.10
C GLU A 194 5.08 1.42 26.96
N PRO A 195 4.36 1.66 28.07
CA PRO A 195 3.01 2.17 27.98
C PRO A 195 3.02 3.57 27.35
N LEU A 196 2.09 3.80 26.42
CA LEU A 196 1.85 5.12 25.86
C LEU A 196 1.49 6.11 26.97
N ASP A 197 1.87 7.38 26.76
CA ASP A 197 1.39 8.47 27.61
C ASP A 197 -0.15 8.45 27.69
N PRO A 198 -0.77 8.48 28.87
CA PRO A 198 -2.21 8.35 29.01
C PRO A 198 -3.01 9.41 28.25
N ALA A 199 -2.52 10.65 28.14
CA ALA A 199 -3.21 11.69 27.38
C ALA A 199 -3.12 11.42 25.87
N PHE A 200 -1.98 10.93 25.40
CA PHE A 200 -1.83 10.50 24.02
C PHE A 200 -2.70 9.27 23.69
N SER A 201 -2.74 8.28 24.59
CA SER A 201 -3.63 7.11 24.46
C SER A 201 -5.11 7.51 24.44
N ASP A 202 -5.54 8.37 25.36
CA ASP A 202 -6.91 8.91 25.37
C ASP A 202 -7.23 9.60 24.03
N LEU A 203 -6.32 10.41 23.48
CA LEU A 203 -6.50 11.07 22.19
C LEU A 203 -6.61 10.08 21.03
N LEU A 204 -5.79 9.02 21.01
CA LEU A 204 -5.79 8.04 19.92
C LEU A 204 -7.03 7.13 19.93
N TYR A 205 -7.53 6.76 21.11
CA TYR A 205 -8.55 5.71 21.22
C TYR A 205 -9.91 6.22 21.66
N ARG A 206 -9.98 7.39 22.30
CA ARG A 206 -11.22 7.89 22.90
C ARG A 206 -11.72 9.19 22.29
N ALA A 207 -10.93 9.86 21.44
CA ALA A 207 -11.39 11.07 20.78
C ALA A 207 -12.72 10.81 20.04
N GLY A 208 -13.68 11.73 20.23
CA GLY A 208 -15.04 11.62 19.70
C GLY A 208 -16.05 10.93 20.63
N SER A 209 -15.60 10.24 21.69
CA SER A 209 -16.48 9.70 22.74
C SER A 209 -17.13 10.82 23.54
N SER A 210 -18.37 10.63 23.97
CA SER A 210 -19.12 11.42 24.95
C SER A 210 -18.34 11.62 26.26
N SER A 211 -17.56 10.60 26.64
CA SER A 211 -16.74 10.57 27.84
C SER A 211 -15.36 11.19 27.66
N TYR A 212 -14.96 11.51 26.42
CA TYR A 212 -13.65 12.07 26.14
C TYR A 212 -13.49 13.45 26.77
N ARG A 213 -12.33 13.67 27.39
CA ARG A 213 -11.95 14.95 27.98
C ARG A 213 -10.63 15.39 27.34
N PRO A 214 -10.64 16.45 26.52
CA PRO A 214 -9.46 17.03 25.92
C PRO A 214 -8.35 17.27 26.95
N LYS A 215 -7.15 16.77 26.68
CA LYS A 215 -5.94 17.00 27.48
C LYS A 215 -4.79 17.36 26.55
N GLU A 216 -3.90 18.23 27.01
CA GLU A 216 -2.69 18.55 26.26
C GLU A 216 -1.77 17.33 26.18
N VAL A 217 -1.26 17.04 24.98
CA VAL A 217 -0.28 15.98 24.75
C VAL A 217 1.10 16.60 24.58
N LYS A 218 2.03 16.26 25.48
CA LYS A 218 3.37 16.86 25.49
C LYS A 218 4.10 16.62 24.17
N GLY A 219 4.63 17.69 23.59
CA GLY A 219 5.42 17.63 22.35
C GLY A 219 4.59 17.52 21.06
N MET A 220 3.26 17.43 21.14
CA MET A 220 2.38 17.42 19.97
C MET A 220 2.10 18.85 19.49
N THR A 221 2.07 19.05 18.17
CA THR A 221 1.65 20.34 17.62
C THR A 221 0.13 20.53 17.77
N HIS A 222 -0.31 21.78 17.95
CA HIS A 222 -1.74 22.10 18.04
C HIS A 222 -2.53 21.66 16.80
N SER A 223 -1.91 21.73 15.62
CA SER A 223 -2.51 21.29 14.36
C SER A 223 -2.77 19.78 14.35
N GLU A 224 -1.80 18.98 14.79
CA GLU A 224 -1.97 17.54 14.90
C GLU A 224 -3.03 17.19 15.94
N TYR A 225 -2.97 17.83 17.11
CA TYR A 225 -3.91 17.60 18.19
C TYR A 225 -5.35 17.82 17.69
N ARG A 226 -5.60 18.93 16.99
CA ARG A 226 -6.92 19.23 16.40
C ARG A 226 -7.38 18.20 15.39
N LEU A 227 -6.46 17.67 14.57
CA LEU A 227 -6.78 16.62 13.60
C LEU A 227 -7.22 15.34 14.32
N LEU A 228 -6.43 14.86 15.28
CA LEU A 228 -6.72 13.64 16.04
C LEU A 228 -7.96 13.77 16.93
N SER A 229 -8.20 14.95 17.51
CA SER A 229 -9.33 15.17 18.41
C SER A 229 -10.66 15.39 17.68
N GLY A 230 -10.66 15.54 16.36
CA GLY A 230 -11.84 15.93 15.58
C GLY A 230 -11.94 15.15 14.27
N PRO A 231 -11.39 15.66 13.14
CA PRO A 231 -11.47 14.98 11.84
C PRO A 231 -11.07 13.50 11.86
N LEU A 232 -10.07 13.12 12.66
CA LEU A 232 -9.53 11.76 12.77
C LEU A 232 -9.94 11.03 14.05
N ALA A 233 -10.90 11.56 14.81
CA ALA A 233 -11.44 10.89 16.00
C ALA A 233 -11.97 9.49 15.64
N PRO A 234 -11.54 8.41 16.31
CA PRO A 234 -11.98 7.05 15.99
C PRO A 234 -13.43 6.78 16.39
N ILE A 235 -13.95 7.53 17.38
CA ILE A 235 -15.30 7.34 17.90
C ILE A 235 -16.23 8.40 17.33
N GLU A 236 -17.48 8.00 17.10
CA GLU A 236 -18.57 8.90 16.77
C GLU A 236 -19.68 8.77 17.82
N SER A 237 -20.14 9.90 18.31
CA SER A 237 -21.15 10.01 19.36
C SER A 237 -22.21 11.04 18.99
N ASP A 238 -23.45 10.84 19.43
CA ASP A 238 -24.56 11.79 19.28
C ASP A 238 -24.67 12.81 20.42
N GLY A 239 -23.80 12.73 21.44
CA GLY A 239 -23.74 13.74 22.50
C GLY A 239 -23.24 13.21 23.85
N PRO A 240 -23.23 14.05 24.89
CA PRO A 240 -22.66 13.72 26.21
C PRO A 240 -23.32 12.55 26.95
N GLU A 241 -24.52 12.15 26.56
CA GLU A 241 -25.32 11.08 27.19
C GLU A 241 -25.40 9.83 26.31
N ASP A 242 -24.65 9.78 25.21
CA ASP A 242 -24.67 8.66 24.27
C ASP A 242 -23.94 7.43 24.82
N ASP A 243 -24.69 6.36 25.04
CA ASP A 243 -24.20 5.05 25.48
C ASP A 243 -24.00 4.06 24.33
N GLU A 244 -24.41 4.40 23.10
CA GLU A 244 -24.33 3.58 21.89
C GLU A 244 -23.31 4.15 20.90
N GLU A 245 -22.09 4.43 21.36
CA GLU A 245 -21.03 5.01 20.54
C GLU A 245 -20.58 4.07 19.42
N TRP A 246 -20.25 4.65 18.26
CA TRP A 246 -19.66 3.92 17.15
C TRP A 246 -18.13 4.04 17.18
N ASP A 247 -17.42 2.93 17.02
CA ASP A 247 -15.95 2.87 17.14
C ASP A 247 -15.30 2.27 15.87
N LEU A 248 -14.44 3.05 15.22
CA LEU A 248 -13.73 2.65 14.00
C LEU A 248 -12.98 1.32 14.14
N PHE A 249 -12.26 1.13 15.24
CA PHE A 249 -11.41 -0.04 15.44
C PHE A 249 -12.24 -1.28 15.72
N LYS A 250 -13.27 -1.16 16.57
CA LYS A 250 -14.19 -2.26 16.87
C LYS A 250 -14.87 -2.79 15.61
N GLU A 251 -15.20 -1.90 14.66
CA GLU A 251 -15.96 -2.24 13.47
C GLU A 251 -15.11 -2.82 12.33
N PHE A 252 -13.85 -2.38 12.19
CA PHE A 252 -13.04 -2.74 11.01
C PHE A 252 -11.73 -3.48 11.30
N MET A 253 -11.26 -3.53 12.55
CA MET A 253 -10.13 -4.40 12.86
C MET A 253 -10.57 -5.85 12.69
N SER A 254 -9.86 -6.58 11.83
CA SER A 254 -10.25 -7.94 11.45
C SER A 254 -10.02 -8.97 12.56
N MET A 255 -9.31 -8.57 13.62
CA MET A 255 -8.92 -9.40 14.76
C MET A 255 -8.88 -8.53 16.02
N ASP A 256 -8.91 -9.15 17.19
CA ASP A 256 -8.80 -8.50 18.49
C ASP A 256 -7.36 -8.39 19.01
N PHE A 257 -6.38 -8.98 18.30
CA PHE A 257 -4.94 -8.92 18.58
C PHE A 257 -4.61 -9.24 20.05
N ARG A 258 -5.22 -10.31 20.56
CA ARG A 258 -5.16 -10.72 21.97
C ARG A 258 -3.98 -11.62 22.28
N GLY A 259 -3.38 -12.27 21.29
CA GLY A 259 -2.28 -13.20 21.54
C GLY A 259 -1.36 -13.41 20.36
N VAL A 260 -0.17 -13.95 20.65
CA VAL A 260 0.88 -14.23 19.66
C VAL A 260 0.43 -15.18 18.54
N GLU A 261 -0.63 -15.96 18.75
CA GLU A 261 -1.23 -16.81 17.73
C GLU A 261 -1.82 -16.00 16.57
N ASP A 262 -2.26 -14.76 16.82
CA ASP A 262 -2.81 -13.86 15.81
C ASP A 262 -1.75 -13.43 14.78
N LEU A 263 -0.46 -13.57 15.09
CA LEU A 263 0.64 -13.34 14.15
C LEU A 263 0.59 -14.31 12.95
N LYS A 264 -0.13 -15.43 13.07
CA LYS A 264 -0.26 -16.44 12.00
C LYS A 264 -1.31 -16.06 10.96
N GLU A 265 -2.03 -14.96 11.12
CA GLU A 265 -3.05 -14.50 10.17
C GLU A 265 -2.45 -13.58 9.09
N PRO A 266 -2.06 -14.12 7.91
CA PRO A 266 -1.29 -13.37 6.92
C PRO A 266 -2.10 -12.26 6.25
N HIS A 267 -3.44 -12.33 6.30
CA HIS A 267 -4.34 -11.47 5.52
C HIS A 267 -5.10 -10.42 6.34
N SER A 268 -4.65 -10.12 7.56
CA SER A 268 -5.36 -9.23 8.46
C SER A 268 -5.41 -7.78 7.95
N LEU A 269 -4.35 -7.26 7.35
CA LEU A 269 -4.31 -5.89 6.83
C LEU A 269 -5.21 -5.74 5.60
N SER A 270 -5.13 -6.66 4.64
CA SER A 270 -5.97 -6.60 3.45
C SER A 270 -7.46 -6.75 3.76
N ARG A 271 -7.84 -7.60 4.73
CA ARG A 271 -9.23 -7.73 5.21
C ARG A 271 -9.73 -6.41 5.81
N THR A 272 -8.97 -5.81 6.73
CA THR A 272 -9.33 -4.53 7.37
C THR A 272 -9.51 -3.41 6.34
N LEU A 273 -8.56 -3.24 5.42
CA LEU A 273 -8.66 -2.21 4.38
C LEU A 273 -9.79 -2.48 3.37
N SER A 274 -10.08 -3.73 3.07
CA SER A 274 -11.20 -4.10 2.18
C SER A 274 -12.57 -3.85 2.82
N ALA A 275 -12.69 -4.13 4.12
CA ALA A 275 -13.90 -3.85 4.89
C ALA A 275 -14.14 -2.33 4.96
N TRP A 276 -13.11 -1.56 5.32
CA TRP A 276 -13.16 -0.10 5.33
C TRP A 276 -13.53 0.49 3.96
N ARG A 277 -12.89 0.03 2.88
CA ARG A 277 -13.22 0.47 1.51
C ARG A 277 -14.69 0.24 1.16
N THR A 278 -15.20 -0.95 1.50
CA THR A 278 -16.60 -1.30 1.24
C THR A 278 -17.53 -0.36 1.98
N ALA A 279 -17.29 -0.11 3.27
CA ALA A 279 -18.10 0.79 4.06
C ALA A 279 -18.02 2.25 3.57
N LYS A 280 -16.84 2.72 3.15
CA LYS A 280 -16.65 4.03 2.51
C LYS A 280 -17.52 4.19 1.27
N ILE A 281 -17.52 3.18 0.39
CA ILE A 281 -18.37 3.19 -0.82
C ILE A 281 -19.85 3.26 -0.43
N LEU A 282 -20.29 2.41 0.51
CA LEU A 282 -21.70 2.41 0.95
C LEU A 282 -22.13 3.75 1.58
N ALA A 283 -21.27 4.35 2.40
CA ALA A 283 -21.56 5.62 3.06
C ALA A 283 -21.57 6.81 2.07
N SER A 284 -20.78 6.74 1.00
CA SER A 284 -20.61 7.85 0.04
C SER A 284 -21.67 7.87 -1.07
N TYR A 285 -22.16 6.71 -1.51
CA TYR A 285 -23.11 6.64 -2.63
C TYR A 285 -24.54 6.92 -2.18
N ASP A 286 -25.29 7.61 -3.03
CA ASP A 286 -26.74 7.73 -2.92
C ASP A 286 -27.41 6.35 -3.07
N GLU A 287 -28.53 6.13 -2.39
CA GLU A 287 -29.18 4.82 -2.34
C GLU A 287 -29.63 4.32 -3.71
N ASP A 288 -30.00 5.22 -4.63
CA ASP A 288 -30.40 4.92 -6.00
C ASP A 288 -29.27 4.27 -6.83
N ARG A 289 -28.01 4.49 -6.44
CA ARG A 289 -26.82 3.90 -7.07
C ARG A 289 -26.39 2.57 -6.44
N LEU A 290 -27.04 2.15 -5.36
CA LEU A 290 -26.73 0.91 -4.67
C LEU A 290 -27.65 -0.23 -5.11
N THR A 291 -27.10 -1.45 -5.12
CA THR A 291 -27.90 -2.68 -5.23
C THR A 291 -28.81 -2.82 -4.00
N GLU A 292 -29.88 -3.61 -4.06
CA GLU A 292 -30.75 -3.86 -2.90
C GLU A 292 -29.98 -4.36 -1.68
N LYS A 293 -29.03 -5.28 -1.88
CA LYS A 293 -28.10 -5.72 -0.83
C LYS A 293 -27.25 -4.58 -0.28
N GLY A 294 -26.79 -3.67 -1.15
CA GLY A 294 -26.04 -2.48 -0.76
C GLY A 294 -26.87 -1.51 0.07
N LYS A 295 -28.15 -1.29 -0.29
CA LYS A 295 -29.09 -0.47 0.47
C LYS A 295 -29.34 -1.05 1.86
N GLU A 296 -29.60 -2.35 1.94
CA GLU A 296 -29.77 -3.06 3.23
C GLU A 296 -28.52 -2.96 4.10
N THR A 297 -27.34 -3.21 3.52
CA THR A 297 -26.06 -3.09 4.24
C THR A 297 -25.83 -1.66 4.73
N LYS A 298 -26.12 -0.65 3.91
CA LYS A 298 -26.02 0.76 4.30
C LYS A 298 -26.99 1.12 5.42
N LYS A 299 -28.23 0.62 5.38
CA LYS A 299 -29.20 0.79 6.46
C LYS A 299 -28.70 0.18 7.77
N ASN A 300 -28.07 -1.00 7.70
CA ASN A 300 -27.51 -1.69 8.86
C ASN A 300 -26.30 -0.96 9.46
N LEU A 301 -25.55 -0.17 8.69
CA LEU A 301 -24.49 0.69 9.25
C LEU A 301 -25.08 1.75 10.20
N GLY A 302 -26.29 2.26 9.91
CA GLY A 302 -26.90 3.33 10.69
C GLY A 302 -26.30 4.72 10.41
N GLU A 303 -27.04 5.76 10.80
CA GLU A 303 -26.67 7.16 10.48
C GLU A 303 -25.37 7.60 11.16
N LYS A 304 -25.16 7.16 12.41
CA LYS A 304 -23.95 7.43 13.20
C LYS A 304 -22.69 6.92 12.50
N ALA A 305 -22.67 5.64 12.10
CA ALA A 305 -21.56 5.07 11.34
C ALA A 305 -21.35 5.78 9.99
N ILE A 306 -22.42 6.08 9.25
CA ILE A 306 -22.33 6.78 7.96
C ILE A 306 -21.67 8.16 8.14
N ARG A 307 -22.05 8.90 9.19
CA ARG A 307 -21.45 10.21 9.52
C ARG A 307 -19.97 10.08 9.85
N ALA A 308 -19.61 9.11 10.70
CA ALA A 308 -18.23 8.81 11.06
C ALA A 308 -17.38 8.43 9.85
N ILE A 309 -17.87 7.50 9.03
CA ILE A 309 -17.19 7.01 7.83
C ILE A 309 -16.96 8.16 6.84
N ARG A 310 -17.96 9.01 6.60
CA ARG A 310 -17.81 10.18 5.71
C ARG A 310 -16.75 11.15 6.21
N ARG A 311 -16.74 11.45 7.51
CA ARG A 311 -15.72 12.29 8.15
C ARG A 311 -14.33 11.69 7.95
N LEU A 312 -14.17 10.41 8.29
CA LEU A 312 -12.91 9.68 8.21
C LEU A 312 -12.47 9.35 6.77
N SER A 313 -13.36 9.44 5.78
CA SER A 313 -13.01 9.25 4.37
C SER A 313 -12.26 10.43 3.73
N SER A 314 -12.15 11.55 4.46
CA SER A 314 -11.38 12.71 4.01
C SER A 314 -9.87 12.44 4.12
N ILE A 315 -9.10 12.89 3.12
CA ILE A 315 -7.64 12.78 3.11
C ILE A 315 -7.04 13.91 3.96
N PRO A 316 -6.29 13.62 5.04
CA PRO A 316 -5.65 14.64 5.86
C PRO A 316 -4.46 15.24 5.10
N MET A 317 -4.61 16.47 4.61
CA MET A 317 -3.54 17.13 3.88
C MET A 317 -2.39 17.56 4.81
N PRO A 318 -1.13 17.48 4.36
CA PRO A 318 -0.01 18.00 5.11
C PRO A 318 -0.14 19.52 5.30
N ASP A 319 0.30 19.98 6.47
CA ASP A 319 0.56 21.40 6.67
C ASP A 319 1.82 21.76 5.86
N PHE A 320 1.62 22.38 4.69
CA PHE A 320 2.70 22.74 3.78
C PHE A 320 3.74 23.67 4.42
N GLN A 321 3.34 24.50 5.39
CA GLN A 321 4.28 25.35 6.11
C GLN A 321 5.22 24.51 6.98
N ALA A 322 4.70 23.48 7.65
CA ALA A 322 5.49 22.56 8.44
C ALA A 322 6.32 21.57 7.59
N ALA A 323 5.73 21.05 6.51
CA ALA A 323 6.30 19.95 5.72
C ALA A 323 7.44 20.39 4.78
N PHE A 324 7.38 21.60 4.21
CA PHE A 324 8.36 22.02 3.20
C PHE A 324 9.31 23.14 3.66
N LEU A 325 8.89 24.03 4.57
CA LEU A 325 9.74 25.17 4.97
C LEU A 325 10.78 24.82 6.05
N ARG A 326 10.62 23.74 6.83
CA ARG A 326 11.67 23.30 7.78
C ARG A 326 12.89 22.68 7.09
N SER A 327 12.73 22.13 5.89
CA SER A 327 13.85 21.56 5.11
C SER A 327 14.85 22.60 4.59
N LEU A 328 14.46 23.89 4.59
CA LEU A 328 15.29 25.01 4.13
C LEU A 328 16.04 25.73 5.27
N GLY A 329 15.87 25.28 6.52
CA GLY A 329 16.36 25.98 7.71
C GLY A 329 17.64 25.43 8.37
N THR A 330 18.20 24.31 7.91
CA THR A 330 19.40 23.68 8.52
C THR A 330 20.66 23.83 7.68
N LYS A 331 20.92 25.04 7.22
CA LYS A 331 22.28 25.52 6.92
C LYS A 331 22.44 26.92 7.51
N ALA A 332 22.92 26.99 8.74
CA ALA A 332 23.56 28.17 9.31
C ALA A 332 24.90 27.71 9.91
#